data_AF-V6JMS2-F1
#
_entry.id   AF-V6JMS2-F1
#
_cell.length_a   1.000
_cell.length_b   1.000
_cell.length_c   1.000
_cell.angle_alpha   90.00
_cell.angle_beta   90.00
_cell.angle_gamma   90.00
#
_symmetry.space_group_name_H-M   'P 1'
#
loop_
_entity.id
_entity.type
_entity.pdbx_description
1 polymer ?
#
loop_
_entity_poly.entity_id
_entity_poly.type
_entity_poly.pdbx_seq_one_letter_code
_entity_poly.pdbx_strand_id
1 'polypeptide(L)'
;MAEIDRAGFEWALRHACLSHYVPDLHADQASWKRQLREAPARVQWDPERDPHHNALPHRSLQLGLAGEAAARYADEWIAGVEDVAPPATEVHALVRAGELECASGLLPVERPYPIGDEVLAHLRP
;
A
#
# COMPACT_ATOMS: atom_id res chain seq x y z
N MET A 1 -4.80 -11.24 -6.94
CA MET A 1 -4.08 -10.68 -5.78
C MET A 1 -2.84 -11.52 -5.54
N ALA A 2 -1.70 -10.89 -5.29
CA ALA A 2 -0.48 -11.60 -4.95
C ALA A 2 -0.35 -11.69 -3.42
N GLU A 3 -0.02 -12.86 -2.92
CA GLU A 3 0.47 -13.06 -1.57
C GLU A 3 1.98 -12.83 -1.58
N ILE A 4 2.46 -11.94 -0.72
CA ILE A 4 3.88 -11.65 -0.60
C ILE A 4 4.41 -12.10 0.75
N ASP A 5 5.66 -12.54 0.74
CA ASP A 5 6.36 -12.87 1.97
C ASP A 5 6.49 -11.63 2.87
N ARG A 6 6.36 -11.86 4.17
CA ARG A 6 6.38 -10.79 5.18
C ARG A 6 7.73 -10.05 5.23
N ALA A 7 8.84 -10.78 5.07
CA ALA A 7 10.16 -10.19 5.17
C ALA A 7 10.46 -9.27 3.96
N GLY A 8 10.00 -9.63 2.76
CA GLY A 8 10.05 -8.83 1.55
C GLY A 8 9.22 -7.57 1.68
N PHE A 9 7.99 -7.66 2.21
CA PHE A 9 7.18 -6.48 2.48
C PHE A 9 7.84 -5.52 3.50
N GLU A 10 8.32 -6.04 4.63
CA GLU A 10 9.03 -5.22 5.62
C GLU A 10 10.33 -4.64 5.07
N TRP A 11 11.06 -5.39 4.24
CA TRP A 11 12.24 -4.89 3.55
C TRP A 11 11.87 -3.70 2.65
N ALA A 12 10.80 -3.81 1.85
CA ALA A 12 10.38 -2.73 0.98
C ALA A 12 9.99 -1.47 1.76
N LEU A 13 9.32 -1.61 2.91
CA LEU A 13 9.00 -0.49 3.79
C LEU A 13 10.26 0.17 4.38
N ARG A 14 11.25 -0.61 4.82
CA ARG A 14 12.51 -0.06 5.37
C ARG A 14 13.36 0.69 4.35
N HIS A 15 13.20 0.36 3.07
CA HIS A 15 13.95 0.98 1.97
C HIS A 15 13.10 1.98 1.18
N ALA A 16 11.93 2.34 1.70
CA ALA A 16 11.05 3.29 1.04
C ALA A 16 11.43 4.74 1.34
N CYS A 17 11.11 5.63 0.40
CA CYS A 17 11.12 7.07 0.59
C CYS A 17 9.70 7.63 0.39
N LEU A 18 9.34 8.68 1.13
CA LEU A 18 8.06 9.36 0.92
C LEU A 18 8.01 10.00 -0.47
N SER A 19 6.89 9.83 -1.16
CA SER A 19 6.67 10.39 -2.50
C SER A 19 6.55 11.93 -2.52
N HIS A 20 6.48 12.56 -1.35
CA HIS A 20 6.43 14.00 -1.17
C HIS A 20 7.36 14.45 -0.03
N TYR A 21 7.77 15.71 -0.09
CA TYR A 21 8.61 16.33 0.94
C TYR A 21 7.78 16.64 2.19
N VAL A 22 8.23 16.11 3.32
CA VAL A 22 7.73 16.40 4.67
C VAL A 22 8.85 17.10 5.47
N PRO A 23 8.68 18.36 5.91
CA PRO A 23 9.73 19.10 6.62
C PRO A 23 10.22 18.42 7.91
N ASP A 24 9.34 17.75 8.65
CA ASP A 24 9.69 17.12 9.93
C ASP A 24 10.47 15.80 9.76
N LEU A 25 10.42 15.20 8.57
CA LEU A 25 11.08 13.93 8.26
C LEU A 25 12.31 14.09 7.34
N HIS A 26 12.42 15.21 6.63
CA HIS A 26 13.50 15.43 5.67
C HIS A 26 14.24 16.72 5.98
N ALA A 27 15.58 16.64 5.99
CA ALA A 27 16.44 17.78 6.26
C ALA A 27 16.21 18.95 5.28
N ASP A 28 16.15 18.65 3.98
CA ASP A 28 15.88 19.62 2.93
C ASP A 28 15.32 18.97 1.65
N GLN A 29 14.79 19.80 0.74
CA GLN A 29 14.21 19.30 -0.51
C GLN A 29 15.23 18.65 -1.45
N ALA A 30 16.49 19.09 -1.44
CA ALA A 30 17.52 18.53 -2.31
C ALA A 30 17.96 17.15 -1.83
N SER A 31 18.12 16.96 -0.51
CA SER A 31 18.41 15.66 0.11
C SER A 31 17.27 14.68 -0.14
N TRP A 32 16.02 15.11 0.06
CA TRP A 32 14.83 14.28 -0.22
C TRP A 32 14.76 13.88 -1.70
N LYS A 33 14.96 14.82 -2.65
CA LYS A 33 14.95 14.49 -4.09
C LYS A 33 16.03 13.47 -4.46
N ARG A 34 17.19 13.51 -3.82
CA ARG A 34 18.25 12.50 -4.02
C ARG A 34 17.81 11.14 -3.48
N GLN A 35 17.34 11.09 -2.23
CA GLN A 35 16.81 9.86 -1.63
C GLN A 35 15.67 9.25 -2.46
N LEU A 36 14.72 10.05 -2.92
CA LEU A 36 13.59 9.59 -3.74
C LEU A 36 14.01 8.96 -5.08
N ARG A 37 15.13 9.42 -5.66
CA ARG A 37 15.69 8.86 -6.90
C ARG A 37 16.40 7.54 -6.67
N GLU A 38 17.05 7.40 -5.53
CA GLU A 38 17.86 6.24 -5.17
C GLU A 38 17.02 5.12 -4.51
N ALA A 39 15.93 5.49 -3.82
CA ALA A 39 15.10 4.55 -3.08
C ALA A 39 14.43 3.52 -4.01
N PRO A 40 14.59 2.22 -3.72
CA PRO A 40 13.97 1.15 -4.51
C PRO A 40 12.48 1.01 -4.22
N ALA A 41 11.96 1.65 -3.17
CA ALA A 41 10.54 1.71 -2.86
C ALA A 41 10.09 3.14 -2.56
N ARG A 42 8.81 3.42 -2.76
CA ARG A 42 8.19 4.71 -2.50
C ARG A 42 6.88 4.54 -1.77
N VAL A 43 6.65 5.36 -0.75
CA VAL A 43 5.39 5.37 -0.01
C VAL A 43 4.63 6.66 -0.28
N GLN A 44 3.35 6.49 -0.54
CA GLN A 44 2.38 7.57 -0.65
C GLN A 44 1.19 7.27 0.27
N TRP A 45 0.76 8.26 1.03
CA TRP A 45 -0.44 8.15 1.87
C TRP A 45 -1.62 8.75 1.12
N ASP A 46 -2.39 7.89 0.45
CA ASP A 46 -3.56 8.32 -0.32
C ASP A 46 -4.83 8.29 0.50
N PRO A 47 -5.86 9.08 0.14
CA PRO A 47 -7.17 8.95 0.76
C PRO A 47 -7.71 7.54 0.54
N GLU A 48 -8.08 6.86 1.63
CA GLU A 48 -8.83 5.61 1.53
C GLU A 48 -10.23 5.93 0.98
N ARG A 49 -10.85 4.97 0.28
CA ARG A 49 -12.13 5.20 -0.39
C ARG A 49 -13.16 4.14 -0.08
N ASP A 50 -14.41 4.59 0.07
CA ASP A 50 -15.55 3.69 0.18
C ASP A 50 -15.90 3.03 -1.19
N PRO A 51 -16.82 2.06 -1.24
CA PRO A 51 -17.23 1.43 -2.51
C PRO A 51 -17.84 2.39 -3.55
N HIS A 52 -18.22 3.60 -3.16
CA HIS A 52 -18.67 4.67 -4.06
C HIS A 52 -17.54 5.63 -4.47
N HIS A 53 -16.31 5.32 -4.08
CA HIS A 53 -15.09 6.09 -4.30
C HIS A 53 -15.06 7.44 -3.55
N ASN A 54 -15.88 7.64 -2.52
CA ASN A 54 -15.78 8.81 -1.64
C ASN A 54 -14.58 8.66 -0.71
N ALA A 55 -13.90 9.77 -0.40
CA ALA A 55 -12.77 9.74 0.52
C ALA A 55 -13.22 9.47 1.97
N LEU A 56 -12.50 8.59 2.65
CA LEU A 56 -12.67 8.25 4.06
C LEU A 56 -11.76 9.11 4.97
N PRO A 57 -12.04 9.17 6.29
CA PRO A 57 -11.28 10.02 7.22
C PRO A 57 -9.88 9.48 7.55
N HIS A 58 -9.50 8.32 7.00
CA HIS A 58 -8.19 7.72 7.14
C HIS A 58 -7.53 7.56 5.76
N ARG A 59 -6.22 7.27 5.78
CA ARG A 59 -5.40 7.14 4.58
C ARG A 59 -4.86 5.73 4.45
N SER A 60 -4.71 5.29 3.21
CA SER A 60 -4.08 4.03 2.84
C SER A 60 -2.61 4.27 2.51
N LEU A 61 -1.76 3.30 2.85
CA LEU A 61 -0.38 3.28 2.39
C LEU A 61 -0.34 2.67 0.99
N GLN A 62 0.07 3.45 -0.01
CA GLN A 62 0.41 2.96 -1.33
C GLN A 62 1.94 2.78 -1.43
N LEU A 63 2.36 1.56 -1.71
CA LEU A 63 3.77 1.20 -1.89
C LEU A 63 4.09 0.98 -3.37
N GLY A 64 4.90 1.88 -3.94
CA GLY A 64 5.45 1.74 -5.28
C GLY A 64 6.82 1.06 -5.25
N LEU A 65 7.02 0.03 -6.07
CA LEU A 65 8.29 -0.70 -6.15
C LEU A 65 9.02 -0.34 -7.45
N ALA A 66 10.34 -0.16 -7.37
CA ALA A 66 11.21 0.16 -8.50
C ALA A 66 12.59 -0.49 -8.33
N GLY A 67 13.35 -0.57 -9.42
CA GLY A 67 14.72 -1.10 -9.38
C GLY A 67 14.78 -2.49 -8.75
N GLU A 68 15.65 -2.67 -7.74
CA GLU A 68 15.83 -3.96 -7.06
C GLU A 68 14.57 -4.45 -6.35
N ALA A 69 13.71 -3.56 -5.83
CA ALA A 69 12.50 -4.00 -5.14
C ALA A 69 11.50 -4.63 -6.11
N ALA A 70 11.42 -4.11 -7.33
CA ALA A 70 10.55 -4.68 -8.36
C ALA A 70 11.04 -6.05 -8.83
N ALA A 71 12.35 -6.22 -8.98
CA ALA A 71 12.96 -7.51 -9.33
C ALA A 71 12.74 -8.55 -8.23
N ARG A 72 13.07 -8.21 -6.97
CA ARG A 72 12.85 -9.10 -5.82
C ARG A 72 11.39 -9.43 -5.60
N TYR A 73 10.49 -8.46 -5.79
CA TYR A 73 9.05 -8.74 -5.73
C TYR A 73 8.65 -9.83 -6.73
N ALA A 74 9.08 -9.72 -7.98
CA ALA A 74 8.72 -10.67 -9.02
C ALA A 74 9.36 -12.05 -8.84
N ASP A 75 10.63 -12.08 -8.43
CA ASP A 75 11.43 -13.31 -8.44
C ASP A 75 11.50 -14.01 -7.07
N GLU A 76 11.33 -13.28 -5.97
CA GLU A 76 11.61 -13.77 -4.62
C GLU A 76 10.42 -13.68 -3.66
N TRP A 77 9.64 -12.59 -3.70
CA TRP A 77 8.66 -12.32 -2.64
C TRP A 77 7.27 -12.90 -2.89
N ILE A 78 6.87 -13.16 -4.14
CA ILE A 78 5.54 -13.72 -4.44
C ILE A 78 5.47 -15.16 -3.94
N ALA A 79 4.66 -15.39 -2.91
CA ALA A 79 4.38 -16.72 -2.35
C ALA A 79 3.18 -17.39 -3.02
N GLY A 80 2.26 -16.61 -3.59
CA GLY A 80 1.04 -17.11 -4.22
C GLY A 80 0.33 -16.03 -5.04
N VAL A 81 -0.52 -16.47 -5.96
CA VAL A 81 -1.40 -15.59 -6.74
C VAL A 81 -2.80 -16.19 -6.78
N GLU A 82 -3.77 -15.43 -6.30
CA GLU A 82 -5.18 -15.79 -6.34
C GLU A 82 -5.92 -14.90 -7.36
N ASP A 83 -6.83 -15.49 -8.14
CA ASP A 83 -7.73 -14.69 -8.97
C ASP A 83 -8.86 -14.11 -8.11
N VAL A 84 -8.81 -12.80 -7.92
CA VAL A 84 -9.83 -12.04 -7.17
C VAL A 84 -10.77 -11.27 -8.09
N ALA A 85 -10.68 -11.45 -9.41
CA ALA A 85 -11.59 -10.81 -10.35
C ALA A 85 -13.05 -11.26 -10.16
N PRO A 86 -13.36 -12.54 -9.87
CA PRO A 86 -14.73 -12.97 -9.60
C PRO A 86 -15.37 -12.27 -8.38
N PRO A 87 -14.77 -12.29 -7.16
CA PRO A 87 -15.36 -11.60 -6.02
C PRO A 87 -15.42 -10.07 -6.21
N ALA A 88 -14.43 -9.46 -6.88
CA ALA A 88 -14.47 -8.03 -7.21
C ALA A 88 -15.65 -7.67 -8.14
N THR A 89 -15.93 -8.53 -9.12
CA THR A 89 -17.07 -8.35 -10.04
C THR A 89 -18.41 -8.47 -9.29
N GLU A 90 -18.51 -9.41 -8.35
CA GLU A 90 -19.71 -9.59 -7.51
C GLU A 90 -19.96 -8.38 -6.61
N VAL A 91 -18.92 -7.89 -5.91
CA VAL A 91 -19.00 -6.66 -5.12
C VAL A 91 -19.45 -5.48 -5.99
N HIS A 92 -18.87 -5.32 -7.18
CA HIS A 92 -19.27 -4.26 -8.10
C HIS A 92 -20.75 -4.34 -8.49
N ALA A 93 -21.26 -5.55 -8.78
CA ALA A 93 -22.66 -5.76 -9.12
C ALA A 93 -23.61 -5.41 -7.96
N LEU A 94 -23.26 -5.80 -6.72
CA LEU A 94 -24.04 -5.48 -5.52
C LEU A 94 -24.07 -3.97 -5.25
N VAL A 95 -22.93 -3.28 -5.38
CA VAL A 95 -22.86 -1.81 -5.25
C VAL A 95 -23.75 -1.13 -6.31
N ARG A 96 -23.74 -1.63 -7.55
CA ARG A 96 -24.60 -1.12 -8.63
C ARG A 96 -26.08 -1.35 -8.38
N ALA A 97 -26.43 -2.42 -7.66
CA ALA A 97 -27.80 -2.74 -7.27
C ALA A 97 -28.26 -1.99 -6.00
N GLY A 98 -27.37 -1.29 -5.30
CA GLY A 98 -27.66 -0.64 -4.02
C GLY A 98 -27.63 -1.58 -2.80
N GLU A 99 -27.19 -2.82 -2.99
CA GLU A 99 -27.12 -3.88 -1.98
C GLU A 99 -25.81 -3.77 -1.15
N LEU A 100 -25.63 -2.62 -0.49
CA LEU A 100 -24.36 -2.26 0.16
C LEU A 100 -23.98 -3.13 1.37
N GLU A 101 -24.96 -3.62 2.11
CA GLU A 101 -24.73 -4.53 3.24
C GLU A 101 -24.16 -5.86 2.75
N CYS A 102 -24.74 -6.41 1.67
CA CYS A 102 -24.25 -7.61 1.00
C CYS A 102 -22.85 -7.39 0.43
N ALA A 103 -22.61 -6.24 -0.25
CA ALA A 103 -21.31 -5.90 -0.80
C ALA A 103 -20.23 -5.82 0.31
N SER A 104 -20.55 -5.18 1.43
CA SER A 104 -19.65 -5.06 2.58
C SER A 104 -19.36 -6.40 3.24
N GLY A 105 -20.33 -7.33 3.25
CA GLY A 105 -20.16 -8.69 3.77
C GLY A 105 -19.18 -9.55 2.95
N LEU A 106 -18.91 -9.19 1.70
CA LEU A 106 -17.93 -9.86 0.84
C LEU A 106 -16.52 -9.25 0.91
N LEU A 107 -16.37 -8.07 1.51
CA LEU A 107 -15.07 -7.44 1.67
C LEU A 107 -14.23 -8.19 2.73
N PRO A 108 -12.90 -8.27 2.55
CA PRO A 108 -12.02 -8.84 3.55
C PRO A 108 -12.06 -8.04 4.85
N VAL A 109 -12.03 -8.74 5.98
CA VAL A 109 -11.98 -8.10 7.31
C VAL A 109 -10.59 -7.51 7.53
N GLU A 110 -10.52 -6.18 7.63
CA GLU A 110 -9.29 -5.47 7.95
C GLU A 110 -8.82 -5.77 9.37
N ARG A 111 -7.51 -5.99 9.51
CA ARG A 111 -6.86 -6.27 10.80
C ARG A 111 -5.59 -5.42 10.91
N PRO A 112 -5.26 -4.89 12.09
CA PRO A 112 -3.99 -4.22 12.31
C PRO A 112 -2.82 -5.13 11.90
N TYR A 113 -1.97 -4.61 11.01
CA TYR A 113 -0.78 -5.33 10.59
C TYR A 113 0.31 -5.24 11.69
N PRO A 114 0.87 -6.37 12.17
CA PRO A 114 1.79 -6.38 13.31
C PRO A 114 3.20 -5.94 12.87
N ILE A 115 3.43 -4.64 12.75
CA ILE A 115 4.70 -4.04 12.34
C ILE A 115 5.28 -3.16 13.45
N GLY A 116 6.61 -3.21 13.61
CA GLY A 116 7.31 -2.35 14.56
C GLY A 116 7.27 -0.89 14.12
N ASP A 117 7.08 0.01 15.07
CA ASP A 117 6.99 1.45 14.80
C ASP A 117 8.27 2.00 14.16
N GLU A 118 9.43 1.40 14.46
CA GLU A 118 10.72 1.75 13.86
C GLU A 118 10.75 1.59 12.34
N VAL A 119 9.97 0.64 11.80
CA VAL A 119 9.90 0.42 10.34
C VAL A 119 9.14 1.55 9.65
N LEU A 120 8.14 2.12 10.32
CA LEU A 120 7.26 3.15 9.75
C LEU A 120 7.63 4.58 10.17
N ALA A 121 8.53 4.77 11.14
CA ALA A 121 8.86 6.08 11.71
C ALA A 121 9.28 7.11 10.65
N HIS A 122 10.04 6.70 9.63
CA HIS A 122 10.49 7.57 8.54
C HIS A 122 9.45 7.75 7.41
N LEU A 123 8.28 7.13 7.55
CA LEU A 123 7.19 7.13 6.57
C LEU A 123 5.91 7.73 7.13
N ARG A 124 5.85 8.14 8.40
CA ARG A 124 4.65 8.71 9.03
C ARG A 124 4.79 10.25 9.11
N PRO A 125 4.09 11.00 8.23
CA PRO A 125 4.14 12.45 8.21
C PRO A 125 3.49 13.09 9.44
#